data_AF-A0A7W6A978-F1
#
_entry.id   AF-A0A7W6A978-F1
#
_cell.length_a   1.000
_cell.length_b   1.000
_cell.length_c   1.000
_cell.angle_alpha   90.00
_cell.angle_beta   90.00
_cell.angle_gamma   90.00
#
_symmetry.space_group_name_H-M   'P 1'
#
loop_
_entity.id
_entity.type
_entity.pdbx_description
1 polymer ?
#
loop_
_entity_poly.entity_id
_entity_poly.type
_entity_poly.pdbx_seq_one_letter_code
_entity_poly.pdbx_strand_id
1 'polypeptide(L)'
;MTGAPVGDFVYAQVASALDTSHWSSFAAFRHSLETAVSIADTYLIAVEAAKEIGASRTAKLHDLLMARPMGEQMLRYSATWGSGSMANAPAVPEPVKAIILSRLMTARRVEDFRNTEWLKTIFAVQGWPKRSEVGDDAARQAWLLVQHADADPAFQLRVLRAKEPLVPSGEVSKGDYA
;
A
#
# COMPACT_ATOMS: atom_id res chain seq x y z
N MET A 1 -8.54 0.29 -25.40
CA MET A 1 -9.04 0.40 -24.01
C MET A 1 -9.32 -1.02 -23.52
N THR A 2 -8.30 -1.67 -22.97
CA THR A 2 -8.39 -3.01 -22.40
C THR A 2 -8.90 -2.88 -20.98
N GLY A 3 -10.12 -3.36 -20.71
CA GLY A 3 -10.71 -3.37 -19.37
C GLY A 3 -9.85 -4.21 -18.43
N ALA A 4 -9.51 -3.65 -17.27
CA ALA A 4 -8.85 -4.39 -16.21
C ALA A 4 -9.75 -5.58 -15.78
N PRO A 5 -9.17 -6.76 -15.45
CA PRO A 5 -9.96 -7.91 -15.05
C PRO A 5 -10.68 -7.60 -13.73
N VAL A 6 -12.01 -7.55 -13.80
CA VAL A 6 -12.91 -7.26 -12.68
C VAL A 6 -12.76 -8.30 -11.54
N GLY A 7 -12.24 -9.50 -11.83
CA GLY A 7 -12.12 -10.60 -10.87
C GLY A 7 -11.19 -10.31 -9.68
N ASP A 8 -10.05 -9.67 -9.91
CA ASP A 8 -9.04 -9.47 -8.85
C ASP A 8 -9.45 -8.36 -7.86
N PHE A 9 -10.19 -7.35 -8.34
CA PHE A 9 -10.76 -6.31 -7.50
C PHE A 9 -11.85 -6.82 -6.55
N VAL A 10 -12.62 -7.84 -6.95
CA VAL A 10 -13.71 -8.41 -6.13
C VAL A 10 -13.17 -9.20 -4.94
N TYR A 11 -12.06 -9.93 -5.10
CA TYR A 11 -11.41 -10.66 -3.99
C TYR A 11 -10.87 -9.71 -2.91
N ALA A 12 -10.33 -8.56 -3.31
CA ALA A 12 -9.87 -7.54 -2.38
C ALA A 12 -11.00 -6.90 -1.54
N GLN A 13 -12.25 -6.96 -2.00
CA GLN A 13 -13.41 -6.36 -1.30
C GLN A 13 -13.96 -7.24 -0.17
N VAL A 14 -13.93 -8.57 -0.31
CA VAL A 14 -14.49 -9.49 0.70
C VAL A 14 -13.68 -9.47 2.00
N ALA A 15 -12.36 -9.30 1.92
CA ALA A 15 -11.48 -9.30 3.10
C ALA A 15 -11.50 -7.99 3.92
N SER A 16 -12.28 -6.98 3.54
CA SER A 16 -12.40 -5.67 4.26
C SER A 16 -13.84 -5.35 4.64
N ALA A 17 -14.71 -6.36 4.70
CA ALA A 17 -16.07 -6.19 5.14
C ALA A 17 -16.10 -5.49 6.51
N LEU A 18 -16.84 -4.38 6.57
CA LEU A 18 -17.09 -3.65 7.81
C LEU A 18 -17.78 -4.57 8.80
N ASP A 19 -17.34 -4.55 10.07
CA ASP A 19 -18.16 -5.11 11.14
C ASP A 19 -19.44 -4.28 11.25
N THR A 20 -20.56 -4.84 10.80
CA THR A 20 -21.84 -4.14 10.79
C THR A 20 -22.49 -4.08 12.17
N SER A 21 -21.94 -4.76 13.19
CA SER A 21 -22.49 -4.78 14.55
C SER A 21 -22.52 -3.39 15.22
N HIS A 22 -21.73 -2.44 14.71
CA HIS A 22 -21.72 -1.05 15.15
C HIS A 22 -23.03 -0.28 14.88
N TRP A 23 -23.91 -0.79 14.01
CA TRP A 23 -25.13 -0.09 13.62
C TRP A 23 -26.38 -0.94 13.81
N SER A 24 -27.33 -0.43 14.60
CA SER A 24 -28.63 -1.05 14.82
C SER A 24 -29.60 -0.91 13.64
N SER A 25 -29.28 -0.02 12.68
CA SER A 25 -30.10 0.22 11.49
C SER A 25 -29.28 0.86 10.38
N PHE A 26 -29.80 0.80 9.15
CA PHE A 26 -29.21 1.52 8.02
C PHE A 26 -29.21 3.04 8.22
N ALA A 27 -30.18 3.60 8.95
CA ALA A 27 -30.20 5.03 9.28
C ALA A 27 -29.02 5.41 10.20
N ALA A 28 -28.72 4.59 11.22
CA ALA A 28 -27.56 4.79 12.09
C ALA A 28 -26.24 4.69 11.30
N PHE A 29 -26.16 3.75 10.36
CA PHE A 29 -25.04 3.63 9.42
C PHE A 29 -24.87 4.90 8.57
N ARG A 30 -25.94 5.39 7.94
CA ARG A 30 -25.89 6.62 7.13
C ARG A 30 -25.42 7.83 7.92
N HIS A 31 -25.89 7.99 9.15
CA HIS A 31 -25.43 9.09 10.01
C HIS A 31 -23.92 9.01 10.30
N SER A 32 -23.41 7.81 10.56
CA SER A 32 -21.96 7.61 10.73
C SER A 32 -21.18 7.87 9.44
N LEU A 33 -21.74 7.46 8.30
CA LEU A 33 -21.16 7.62 6.97
C LEU A 33 -20.99 9.10 6.61
N GLU A 34 -21.98 9.95 6.88
CA GLU A 34 -21.95 11.39 6.59
C GLU A 34 -20.73 12.08 7.22
N THR A 35 -20.37 11.71 8.45
CA THR A 35 -19.17 12.24 9.11
C THR A 35 -17.89 11.57 8.60
N ALA A 36 -17.92 10.25 8.42
CA ALA A 36 -16.75 9.47 8.02
C ALA A 36 -16.21 9.85 6.64
N VAL A 37 -17.10 10.12 5.67
CA VAL A 37 -16.73 10.42 4.28
C VAL A 37 -15.82 11.63 4.20
N SER A 38 -16.20 12.76 4.79
CA SER A 38 -15.41 13.99 4.71
C SER A 38 -14.01 13.82 5.30
N ILE A 39 -13.88 13.09 6.41
CA ILE A 39 -12.59 12.83 7.06
C ILE A 39 -11.74 11.90 6.20
N ALA A 40 -12.30 10.78 5.74
CA ALA A 40 -11.60 9.83 4.90
C ALA A 40 -11.16 10.45 3.56
N ASP A 41 -12.04 11.20 2.91
CA ASP A 41 -11.76 11.82 1.61
C ASP A 41 -10.69 12.90 1.74
N THR A 42 -10.70 13.68 2.82
CA THR A 42 -9.61 14.64 3.09
C THR A 42 -8.25 13.94 3.22
N TYR A 43 -8.21 12.80 3.91
CA TYR A 43 -6.98 12.01 4.02
C TYR A 43 -6.55 11.42 2.67
N LEU A 44 -7.49 10.89 1.88
CA LEU A 44 -7.20 10.37 0.53
C LEU A 44 -6.69 11.47 -0.41
N ILE A 45 -7.24 12.67 -0.35
CA ILE A 45 -6.73 13.83 -1.09
C ILE A 45 -5.29 14.15 -0.66
N ALA A 46 -5.00 14.12 0.64
CA ALA A 46 -3.63 14.33 1.14
C ALA A 46 -2.66 13.25 0.65
N VAL A 47 -3.10 11.98 0.57
CA VAL A 47 -2.31 10.89 -0.01
C VAL A 47 -1.99 11.15 -1.47
N GLU A 48 -2.98 11.53 -2.28
CA GLU A 48 -2.74 11.84 -3.70
C GLU A 48 -1.84 13.07 -3.88
N ALA A 49 -2.05 14.14 -3.11
CA ALA A 49 -1.17 15.32 -3.13
C ALA A 49 0.27 14.96 -2.76
N ALA A 50 0.48 14.12 -1.74
CA ALA A 50 1.80 13.65 -1.36
C ALA A 50 2.45 12.82 -2.48
N LYS A 51 1.69 11.94 -3.15
CA LYS A 51 2.16 11.17 -4.31
C LYS A 51 2.57 12.09 -5.48
N GLU A 52 1.80 13.14 -5.76
CA GLU A 52 2.12 14.11 -6.80
C GLU A 52 3.39 14.91 -6.46
N ILE A 53 3.50 15.40 -5.24
CA ILE A 53 4.66 16.16 -4.76
C ILE A 53 5.92 15.27 -4.74
N GLY A 54 5.78 14.04 -4.27
CA GLY A 54 6.85 13.05 -4.16
C GLY A 54 7.18 12.32 -5.46
N ALA A 55 6.42 12.56 -6.54
CA ALA A 55 6.62 11.88 -7.81
C ALA A 55 8.04 12.12 -8.35
N SER A 56 8.69 11.04 -8.79
CA SER A 56 9.97 11.14 -9.47
C SER A 56 9.84 12.00 -10.73
N ARG A 57 10.79 12.92 -10.92
CA ARG A 57 10.94 13.70 -12.16
C ARG A 57 11.88 13.04 -13.16
N THR A 58 12.43 11.87 -12.83
CA THR A 58 13.34 11.12 -13.69
C THR A 58 12.83 9.70 -13.94
N ALA A 59 13.32 9.08 -15.01
CA ALA A 59 13.06 7.69 -15.32
C ALA A 59 14.02 6.72 -14.59
N LYS A 60 14.93 7.21 -13.73
CA LYS A 60 15.87 6.34 -13.01
C LYS A 60 15.11 5.47 -12.04
N LEU A 61 15.41 4.17 -12.04
CA LEU A 61 14.74 3.21 -11.18
C LEU A 61 14.92 3.52 -9.70
N HIS A 62 16.10 4.02 -9.28
CA HIS A 62 16.31 4.53 -7.92
C HIS A 62 15.22 5.55 -7.54
N ASP A 63 15.05 6.60 -8.34
CA ASP A 63 14.14 7.70 -8.02
C ASP A 63 12.68 7.23 -8.01
N LEU A 64 12.31 6.32 -8.93
CA LEU A 64 10.99 5.71 -8.97
C LEU A 64 10.72 4.86 -7.72
N LEU A 65 11.68 4.05 -7.29
CA LEU A 65 11.57 3.22 -6.09
C LEU A 65 11.51 4.05 -4.81
N MET A 66 12.20 5.18 -4.76
CA MET A 66 12.12 6.10 -3.62
C MET A 66 10.76 6.80 -3.52
N ALA A 67 10.15 7.12 -4.65
CA ALA A 67 8.85 7.82 -4.69
C ALA A 67 7.65 6.90 -4.43
N ARG A 68 7.68 5.67 -4.98
CA ARG A 68 6.51 4.80 -5.11
C ARG A 68 5.81 4.45 -3.78
N PRO A 69 6.53 4.05 -2.71
CA PRO A 69 5.86 3.53 -1.51
C PRO A 69 5.14 4.60 -0.68
N MET A 70 5.34 5.89 -0.98
CA MET A 70 4.83 7.00 -0.16
C MET A 70 3.33 6.90 0.11
N GLY A 71 2.53 6.67 -0.94
CA GLY A 71 1.07 6.62 -0.83
C GLY A 71 0.58 5.44 0.02
N GLU A 72 1.09 4.24 -0.24
CA GLU A 72 0.72 3.05 0.53
C GLU A 72 1.21 3.13 1.99
N GLN A 73 2.35 3.78 2.26
CA GLN A 73 2.84 3.99 3.63
C GLN A 73 1.94 4.93 4.41
N MET A 74 1.51 6.05 3.80
CA MET A 74 0.52 6.93 4.42
C MET A 74 -0.76 6.15 4.73
N LEU A 75 -1.30 5.40 3.76
CA LEU A 75 -2.49 4.59 3.98
C LEU A 75 -2.29 3.53 5.08
N ARG A 76 -1.09 2.95 5.24
CA ARG A 76 -0.77 2.04 6.35
C ARG A 76 -0.82 2.73 7.72
N TYR A 77 -0.41 4.00 7.84
CA TYR A 77 -0.49 4.73 9.12
C TYR A 77 -1.92 4.83 9.66
N SER A 78 -2.94 4.78 8.79
CA SER A 78 -4.35 4.77 9.22
C SER A 78 -4.67 3.65 10.22
N ALA A 79 -3.94 2.53 10.21
CA ALA A 79 -4.11 1.44 11.19
C ALA A 79 -3.81 1.87 12.63
N THR A 80 -3.08 2.98 12.82
CA THR A 80 -2.76 3.55 14.13
C THR A 80 -3.69 4.69 14.53
N TRP A 81 -4.90 4.80 13.97
CA TRP A 81 -5.79 5.94 14.23
C TRP A 81 -6.03 6.23 15.73
N GLY A 82 -5.59 7.41 16.17
CA GLY A 82 -5.62 7.85 17.57
C GLY A 82 -4.39 7.45 18.40
N SER A 83 -3.35 6.88 17.78
CA SER A 83 -2.08 6.49 18.39
C SER A 83 -0.94 6.53 17.37
N GLY A 84 0.30 6.27 17.79
CA GLY A 84 1.45 6.15 16.88
C GLY A 84 1.55 7.30 15.86
N SER A 85 1.68 6.96 14.57
CA SER A 85 1.76 7.93 13.46
C SER A 85 0.49 8.78 13.28
N MET A 86 -0.64 8.32 13.79
CA MET A 86 -1.94 9.00 13.70
C MET A 86 -2.44 9.45 15.10
N ALA A 87 -1.52 9.75 16.03
CA ALA A 87 -1.85 10.18 17.39
C ALA A 87 -2.71 11.46 17.43
N ASN A 88 -2.53 12.34 16.44
CA ASN A 88 -3.27 13.59 16.30
C ASN A 88 -4.49 13.49 15.37
N ALA A 89 -4.89 12.27 14.97
CA ALA A 89 -6.08 12.08 14.17
C ALA A 89 -7.33 12.53 14.96
N PRO A 90 -8.37 13.07 14.27
CA PRO A 90 -9.59 13.49 14.95
C PRO A 90 -10.19 12.37 15.81
N ALA A 91 -10.55 12.73 17.05
CA ALA A 91 -11.35 11.86 17.90
C ALA A 91 -12.76 11.73 17.29
N VAL A 92 -13.15 10.50 16.98
CA VAL A 92 -14.44 10.19 16.36
C VAL A 92 -15.07 8.99 17.07
N PRO A 93 -16.42 8.88 17.10
CA PRO A 93 -17.09 7.69 17.61
C PRO A 93 -16.67 6.43 16.86
N GLU A 94 -16.66 5.28 17.55
CA GLU A 94 -16.20 4.00 16.96
C GLU A 94 -16.92 3.62 15.65
N PRO A 95 -18.26 3.79 15.50
CA PRO A 95 -18.92 3.53 14.23
C PRO A 95 -18.39 4.42 13.09
N VAL A 96 -18.08 5.69 13.35
CA VAL A 96 -17.48 6.59 12.35
C VAL A 96 -16.07 6.14 12.00
N LYS A 97 -15.26 5.80 13.02
CA LYS A 97 -13.89 5.28 12.86
C LYS A 97 -13.86 4.03 11.99
N ALA A 98 -14.78 3.09 12.20
CA ALA A 98 -14.86 1.85 11.43
C ALA A 98 -15.01 2.13 9.92
N ILE A 99 -15.88 3.07 9.54
CA ILE A 99 -16.07 3.48 8.13
C ILE A 99 -14.81 4.13 7.57
N ILE A 100 -14.17 5.04 8.31
CA ILE A 100 -12.92 5.69 7.89
C ILE A 100 -11.86 4.62 7.61
N LEU A 101 -11.61 3.73 8.56
CA LEU A 101 -10.60 2.69 8.43
C LEU A 101 -10.89 1.74 7.27
N SER A 102 -12.14 1.32 7.07
CA SER A 102 -12.50 0.46 5.93
C SER A 102 -12.23 1.14 4.58
N ARG A 103 -12.58 2.43 4.44
CA ARG A 103 -12.29 3.21 3.22
C ARG A 103 -10.79 3.31 2.97
N LEU A 104 -10.00 3.67 3.99
CA LEU A 104 -8.55 3.82 3.86
C LEU A 104 -7.84 2.47 3.62
N MET A 105 -8.29 1.38 4.25
CA MET A 105 -7.78 0.04 3.98
C MET A 105 -8.12 -0.44 2.56
N THR A 106 -9.30 -0.10 2.05
CA THR A 106 -9.67 -0.41 0.66
C THR A 106 -8.75 0.34 -0.30
N ALA A 107 -8.51 1.64 -0.07
CA ALA A 107 -7.56 2.42 -0.87
C ALA A 107 -6.14 1.85 -0.79
N ARG A 108 -5.68 1.42 0.40
CA ARG A 108 -4.37 0.77 0.59
C ARG A 108 -4.24 -0.45 -0.32
N ARG A 109 -5.22 -1.35 -0.33
CA ARG A 109 -5.18 -2.56 -1.16
C ARG A 109 -5.11 -2.24 -2.65
N VAL A 110 -5.82 -1.20 -3.10
CA VAL A 110 -5.75 -0.75 -4.50
C VAL A 110 -4.34 -0.25 -4.82
N GLU A 111 -3.69 0.49 -3.92
CA GLU A 111 -2.33 0.96 -4.11
C GLU A 111 -1.30 -0.19 -4.08
N ASP A 112 -1.43 -1.12 -3.13
CA ASP A 112 -0.59 -2.33 -3.02
C ASP A 112 -0.64 -3.15 -4.32
N PHE A 113 -1.83 -3.34 -4.88
CA PHE A 113 -2.02 -3.99 -6.17
C PHE A 113 -1.30 -3.24 -7.30
N ARG A 114 -1.49 -1.92 -7.42
CA ARG A 114 -0.85 -1.11 -8.47
C ARG A 114 0.68 -1.13 -8.37
N ASN A 115 1.21 -1.11 -7.16
CA ASN A 115 2.65 -1.18 -6.92
C ASN A 115 3.20 -2.57 -7.23
N THR A 116 2.46 -3.62 -6.86
CA THR A 116 2.79 -5.01 -7.21
C THR A 116 2.85 -5.20 -8.73
N GLU A 117 1.82 -4.77 -9.46
CA GLU A 117 1.77 -4.91 -10.91
C GLU A 117 2.90 -4.14 -11.60
N TRP A 118 3.20 -2.94 -11.14
CA TRP A 118 4.35 -2.19 -11.66
C TRP A 118 5.68 -2.89 -11.37
N LEU A 119 5.90 -3.36 -10.13
CA LEU A 119 7.16 -3.99 -9.78
C LEU A 119 7.37 -5.31 -10.52
N LYS A 120 6.30 -6.05 -10.84
CA LYS A 120 6.36 -7.21 -11.74
C LYS A 120 6.94 -6.86 -13.10
N THR A 121 6.60 -5.70 -13.67
CA THR A 121 7.15 -5.27 -14.97
C THR A 121 8.65 -5.04 -14.90
N ILE A 122 9.13 -4.38 -13.84
CA ILE A 122 10.56 -4.16 -13.60
C ILE A 122 11.27 -5.51 -13.41
N PHE A 123 10.69 -6.37 -12.56
CA PHE A 123 11.25 -7.69 -12.26
C PHE A 123 11.32 -8.60 -13.49
N ALA A 124 10.34 -8.53 -14.39
CA ALA A 124 10.34 -9.31 -15.62
C ALA A 124 11.45 -8.87 -16.60
N VAL A 125 11.84 -7.59 -16.60
CA VAL A 125 12.85 -7.04 -17.51
C VAL A 125 14.27 -7.31 -17.03
N GLN A 126 14.55 -7.11 -15.74
CA GLN A 126 15.92 -7.12 -15.22
C GLN A 126 16.12 -7.94 -13.94
N GLY A 127 15.08 -8.61 -13.44
CA GLY A 127 15.12 -9.32 -12.17
C GLY A 127 15.12 -8.38 -10.95
N TRP A 128 15.77 -8.81 -9.88
CA TRP A 128 15.82 -8.03 -8.64
C TRP A 128 16.67 -6.75 -8.81
N PRO A 129 16.15 -5.56 -8.43
CA PRO A 129 16.95 -4.33 -8.43
C PRO A 129 18.02 -4.41 -7.34
N LYS A 130 19.25 -4.72 -7.74
CA LYS A 130 20.37 -4.94 -6.81
C LYS A 130 20.86 -3.64 -6.19
N ARG A 131 21.49 -3.75 -5.02
CA ARG A 131 22.10 -2.60 -4.32
C ARG A 131 23.12 -1.85 -5.18
N SER A 132 23.94 -2.54 -5.95
CA SER A 132 24.91 -1.89 -6.85
C SER A 132 24.27 -1.12 -8.01
N GLU A 133 23.02 -1.42 -8.37
CA GLU A 133 22.32 -0.82 -9.52
C GLU A 133 21.47 0.37 -9.09
N VAL A 134 20.76 0.22 -7.97
CA VAL A 134 19.78 1.22 -7.51
C VAL A 134 20.15 1.86 -6.19
N GLY A 135 21.19 1.42 -5.49
CA GLY A 135 21.52 1.89 -4.14
C GLY A 135 20.67 1.22 -3.04
N ASP A 136 21.16 1.32 -1.81
CA ASP A 136 20.61 0.60 -0.64
C ASP A 136 19.17 0.99 -0.33
N ASP A 137 18.86 2.28 -0.38
CA ASP A 137 17.52 2.78 -0.01
C ASP A 137 16.46 2.37 -1.02
N ALA A 138 16.76 2.49 -2.32
CA ALA A 138 15.83 2.07 -3.36
C ALA A 138 15.64 0.54 -3.38
N ALA A 139 16.70 -0.24 -3.16
CA ALA A 139 16.59 -1.69 -3.04
C ALA A 139 15.71 -2.10 -1.84
N ARG A 140 15.80 -1.36 -0.73
CA ARG A 140 14.92 -1.55 0.44
C ARG A 140 13.48 -1.17 0.13
N GLN A 141 13.24 -0.05 -0.57
CA GLN A 141 11.90 0.31 -1.00
C GLN A 141 11.31 -0.74 -1.96
N ALA A 142 12.09 -1.28 -2.89
CA ALA A 142 11.65 -2.41 -3.72
C ALA A 142 11.25 -3.61 -2.86
N TRP A 143 12.00 -3.90 -1.80
CA TRP A 143 11.70 -5.03 -0.91
C TRP A 143 10.43 -4.79 -0.10
N LEU A 144 10.23 -3.55 0.35
CA LEU A 144 9.02 -3.13 1.04
C LEU A 144 7.78 -3.35 0.16
N LEU A 145 7.83 -2.96 -1.11
CA LEU A 145 6.73 -3.20 -2.05
C LEU A 145 6.44 -4.69 -2.26
N VAL A 146 7.47 -5.55 -2.27
CA VAL A 146 7.29 -7.01 -2.37
C VAL A 146 6.63 -7.56 -1.12
N GLN A 147 7.07 -7.13 0.07
CA GLN A 147 6.42 -7.54 1.33
C GLN A 147 4.95 -7.19 1.37
N HIS A 148 4.54 -6.12 0.67
CA HIS A 148 3.16 -5.67 0.60
C HIS A 148 2.34 -6.24 -0.55
N ALA A 149 2.92 -7.12 -1.37
CA ALA A 149 2.19 -7.89 -2.36
C ALA A 149 1.35 -9.01 -1.72
N ASP A 150 0.58 -8.70 -0.67
CA ASP A 150 -0.17 -9.64 0.18
C ASP A 150 -1.18 -10.48 -0.63
N ALA A 151 -1.74 -9.88 -1.69
CA ALA A 151 -2.67 -10.55 -2.61
C ALA A 151 -1.96 -11.43 -3.66
N ASP A 152 -0.62 -11.42 -3.72
CA ASP A 152 0.17 -12.23 -4.65
C ASP A 152 1.39 -12.90 -3.96
N PRO A 153 1.15 -13.90 -3.10
CA PRO A 153 2.21 -14.65 -2.43
C PRO A 153 3.11 -15.41 -3.44
N ALA A 154 2.62 -15.72 -4.64
CA ALA A 154 3.42 -16.36 -5.68
C ALA A 154 4.49 -15.40 -6.23
N PHE A 155 4.17 -14.12 -6.40
CA PHE A 155 5.15 -13.09 -6.71
C PHE A 155 6.17 -12.91 -5.59
N GLN A 156 5.72 -12.86 -4.33
CA GLN A 156 6.63 -12.78 -3.17
C GLN A 156 7.65 -13.92 -3.17
N LEU A 157 7.19 -15.15 -3.36
CA LEU A 157 8.07 -16.33 -3.41
C LEU A 157 9.05 -16.29 -4.60
N ARG A 158 8.60 -15.83 -5.78
CA ARG A 158 9.49 -15.69 -6.95
C ARG A 158 10.61 -14.70 -6.69
N VAL A 159 10.30 -13.56 -6.07
CA VAL A 159 11.31 -12.56 -5.73
C VAL A 159 12.27 -13.09 -4.67
N LEU A 160 11.77 -13.76 -3.63
CA LEU A 160 12.62 -14.40 -2.60
C LEU A 160 13.64 -15.35 -3.23
N ARG A 161 13.20 -16.25 -4.12
CA ARG A 161 14.09 -17.18 -4.83
C ARG A 161 15.12 -16.48 -5.72
N ALA A 162 14.75 -15.35 -6.34
CA ALA A 162 15.69 -14.57 -7.14
C ALA A 162 16.71 -13.80 -6.28
N LYS A 163 16.33 -13.43 -5.05
CA LYS A 163 17.21 -12.73 -4.09
C LYS A 163 18.19 -13.66 -3.38
N GLU A 164 17.81 -14.90 -3.12
CA GLU A 164 18.63 -15.89 -2.41
C GLU A 164 20.09 -15.99 -2.91
N PRO A 165 20.37 -16.16 -4.23
CA PRO A 165 21.75 -16.24 -4.71
C PRO A 165 22.52 -14.91 -4.66
N LEU A 166 21.85 -13.79 -4.41
CA LEU A 166 22.44 -12.44 -4.33
C LEU A 166 22.86 -12.05 -2.90
N VAL A 167 22.43 -12.81 -1.89
CA VAL A 167 22.78 -12.57 -0.49
C VAL A 167 24.30 -12.71 -0.24
N PRO A 168 24.99 -13.76 -0.73
CA PRO A 168 26.43 -13.93 -0.47
C PRO A 168 27.29 -12.82 -1.08
N SER A 169 26.87 -12.26 -2.23
CA SER A 169 27.56 -11.14 -2.88
C SER A 169 27.24 -9.78 -2.26
N GLY A 170 26.35 -9.73 -1.27
CA GLY A 170 25.93 -8.49 -0.62
C GLY A 170 25.02 -7.60 -1.47
N GLU A 171 24.50 -8.10 -2.59
CA GLU A 171 23.59 -7.36 -3.49
C GLU A 171 22.15 -7.29 -2.94
N VAL A 172 21.89 -8.06 -1.89
CA VAL A 172 20.71 -8.02 -1.04
C VAL A 172 21.19 -7.83 0.40
N SER A 173 20.61 -6.87 1.13
CA SER A 173 20.86 -6.71 2.56
C SER A 173 20.28 -7.91 3.32
N LYS A 174 21.01 -8.45 4.30
CA LYS A 174 20.53 -9.56 5.14
C LYS A 174 19.27 -9.20 5.94
N GLY A 175 19.13 -7.94 6.36
CA GLY A 175 17.92 -7.47 7.06
C GLY A 175 16.72 -7.27 6.13
N ASP A 176 16.97 -7.21 4.81
CA ASP A 176 15.96 -7.09 3.78
C ASP A 176 15.77 -8.43 3.05
N TYR A 177 16.02 -9.55 3.74
CA TYR A 177 15.83 -10.91 3.26
C TYR A 177 15.17 -11.73 4.38
N ALA A 178 14.38 -12.74 4.00
CA ALA A 178 13.57 -13.56 4.92
C ALA A 178 14.40 -14.19 6.06
#